data_AF-A0A165DDH4-F1
#
_entry.id   AF-A0A165DDH4-F1
#
_cell.length_a   1.000
_cell.length_b   1.000
_cell.length_c   1.000
_cell.angle_alpha   90.00
_cell.angle_beta   90.00
_cell.angle_gamma   90.00
#
_symmetry.space_group_name_H-M   'P 1'
#
loop_
_entity.id
_entity.type
_entity.pdbx_description
1 polymer ?
#
loop_
_entity_poly.entity_id
_entity_poly.type
_entity_poly.pdbx_seq_one_letter_code
_entity_poly.pdbx_strand_id
1 'polypeptide(L)'
;MSSEGEQRGTSAGFDGADGHSAKEQSGGHDNRVLGGYKATLRSDRTSTEAKKHAKEVLEAAGYSVENPGVPEDEHQRRVIAGYKAALHNPRVSEAAKKHAEEYLKEHGAL
;
A
#
# COMPACT_ATOMS: atom_id res chain seq x y z
N MET A 1 28.66 50.21 35.06
CA MET A 1 27.36 50.42 34.37
C MET A 1 27.64 50.46 32.89
N SER A 2 26.80 49.75 32.11
CA SER A 2 26.73 49.75 30.65
C SER A 2 27.80 48.95 29.89
N SER A 3 27.41 47.80 29.35
CA SER A 3 27.02 47.71 27.94
C SER A 3 26.39 46.34 27.66
N GLU A 4 25.16 46.41 27.17
CA GLU A 4 24.35 45.32 26.66
C GLU A 4 24.87 44.83 25.30
N GLY A 5 24.57 43.57 24.97
CA GLY A 5 24.59 43.10 23.59
C GLY A 5 25.24 41.74 23.39
N GLU A 6 24.42 40.68 23.39
CA GLU A 6 24.51 39.66 22.35
C GLU A 6 23.19 38.88 22.31
N GLN A 7 22.35 39.23 21.34
CA GLN A 7 21.11 38.53 21.04
C GLN A 7 21.46 37.21 20.35
N ARG A 8 21.20 36.06 20.99
CA ARG A 8 21.19 34.77 20.30
C ARG A 8 19.77 34.43 19.88
N GLY A 9 19.42 34.92 18.69
CA GLY A 9 18.34 34.36 17.90
C GLY A 9 18.68 32.93 17.50
N THR A 10 17.91 31.96 18.00
CA THR A 10 17.78 30.66 17.36
C THR A 10 16.34 30.51 16.93
N SER A 11 16.12 30.88 15.67
CA SER A 11 15.00 30.46 14.86
C SER A 11 14.97 28.93 14.80
N ALA A 12 13.97 28.35 15.45
CA ALA A 12 13.50 27.00 15.14
C ALA A 12 11.98 27.03 15.21
N GLY A 13 11.38 27.65 14.19
CA GLY A 13 9.97 27.43 13.89
C GLY A 13 9.80 25.95 13.61
N PHE A 14 9.17 25.23 14.54
CA PHE A 14 8.60 23.93 14.27
C PHE A 14 7.30 24.18 13.49
N ASP A 15 7.44 24.57 12.23
CA ASP A 15 6.39 24.46 11.22
C ASP A 15 6.32 22.98 10.80
N GLY A 16 5.89 22.15 11.75
CA GLY A 16 5.43 20.80 11.51
C GLY A 16 4.15 20.89 10.71
N ALA A 17 4.30 20.91 9.39
CA ALA A 17 3.23 20.81 8.42
C ALA A 17 2.58 19.41 8.49
N ASP A 18 1.82 19.14 9.55
CA ASP A 18 0.82 18.06 9.55
C ASP A 18 -0.47 18.57 8.92
N GLY A 19 -0.34 19.00 7.67
CA GLY A 19 -1.45 19.17 6.76
C GLY A 19 -2.00 17.80 6.37
N HIS A 20 -2.71 17.14 7.28
CA HIS A 20 -3.68 16.13 6.90
C HIS A 20 -4.81 16.83 6.17
N SER A 21 -4.55 17.03 4.87
CA SER A 21 -5.44 17.55 3.85
C SER A 21 -6.81 16.92 4.03
N ALA A 22 -7.73 17.71 4.58
CA ALA A 22 -9.14 17.41 4.71
C ALA A 22 -9.81 17.47 3.34
N LYS A 23 -9.41 16.57 2.44
CA LYS A 23 -10.01 16.40 1.13
C LYS A 23 -10.10 14.90 0.85
N GLU A 24 -11.33 14.42 0.63
CA GLU A 24 -11.75 13.02 0.42
C GLU A 24 -12.26 12.25 1.66
N GLN A 25 -13.17 12.87 2.42
CA GLN A 25 -13.87 12.17 3.51
C GLN A 25 -14.96 11.18 3.05
N SER A 26 -15.37 11.17 1.77
CA SER A 26 -16.42 10.25 1.29
C SER A 26 -15.86 8.89 0.88
N GLY A 27 -14.79 8.85 0.08
CA GLY A 27 -14.21 7.58 -0.40
C GLY A 27 -13.43 6.81 0.67
N GLY A 28 -12.78 7.51 1.60
CA GLY A 28 -11.99 6.88 2.66
C GLY A 28 -12.82 6.14 3.70
N HIS A 29 -14.04 6.63 4.00
CA HIS A 29 -14.95 5.99 4.94
C HIS A 29 -15.42 4.63 4.42
N ASP A 30 -15.86 4.58 3.17
CA ASP A 30 -16.36 3.35 2.56
C ASP A 30 -15.25 2.31 2.39
N ASN A 31 -14.05 2.73 1.96
CA ASN A 31 -12.87 1.86 1.91
C ASN A 31 -12.50 1.29 3.29
N ARG A 32 -12.61 2.09 4.36
CA ARG A 32 -12.32 1.65 5.73
C ARG A 32 -13.35 0.63 6.23
N VAL A 33 -14.63 0.86 5.93
CA VAL A 33 -15.73 -0.05 6.27
C VAL A 33 -15.60 -1.39 5.53
N LEU A 34 -15.35 -1.36 4.22
CA LEU A 34 -15.11 -2.55 3.40
C LEU A 34 -13.86 -3.32 3.86
N GLY A 35 -12.80 -2.60 4.25
CA GLY A 35 -11.62 -3.20 4.89
C GLY A 35 -11.96 -3.97 6.18
N GLY A 36 -12.89 -3.43 6.99
CA GLY A 36 -13.40 -4.09 8.19
C GLY A 36 -14.14 -5.40 7.88
N TYR A 37 -15.04 -5.40 6.91
CA TYR A 37 -15.75 -6.60 6.47
C TYR A 37 -14.79 -7.67 5.92
N LYS A 38 -13.74 -7.25 5.21
CA LYS A 38 -12.68 -8.16 4.73
C LYS A 38 -11.92 -8.81 5.89
N ALA A 39 -11.65 -8.05 6.96
CA ALA A 39 -11.05 -8.60 8.18
C ALA A 39 -11.97 -9.61 8.89
N THR A 40 -13.28 -9.35 8.92
CA THR A 40 -14.28 -10.28 9.48
C THR A 40 -14.27 -11.63 8.77
N LEU A 41 -14.08 -11.66 7.44
CA LEU A 41 -13.98 -12.91 6.68
C LEU A 41 -12.74 -13.74 7.01
N ARG A 42 -11.61 -13.08 7.27
CA ARG A 42 -10.33 -13.74 7.57
C ARG A 42 -10.16 -14.10 9.05
N SER A 43 -10.97 -13.53 9.93
CA SER A 43 -10.91 -13.84 11.36
C SER A 43 -11.47 -15.23 11.65
N ASP A 44 -10.73 -16.05 12.39
CA ASP A 44 -11.20 -17.37 12.85
C ASP A 44 -12.16 -17.27 14.04
N ARG A 45 -12.22 -16.09 14.68
CA ARG A 45 -13.06 -15.82 15.86
C ARG A 45 -14.46 -15.31 15.51
N THR A 46 -14.77 -15.13 14.23
CA THR A 46 -16.06 -14.60 13.79
C THR A 46 -17.02 -15.72 13.43
N SER A 47 -18.30 -15.53 13.74
CA SER A 47 -19.37 -16.49 13.43
C SER A 47 -19.56 -16.62 11.92
N THR A 48 -20.06 -17.79 11.48
CA THR A 48 -20.41 -18.07 10.08
C THR A 48 -21.44 -17.07 9.54
N GLU A 49 -22.40 -16.67 10.36
CA GLU A 49 -23.41 -15.66 10.01
C GLU A 49 -22.79 -14.29 9.74
N ALA A 50 -21.86 -13.86 10.59
CA ALA A 50 -21.13 -12.60 10.43
C ALA A 50 -20.25 -12.59 9.17
N LYS A 51 -19.66 -13.75 8.84
CA LYS A 51 -18.90 -13.94 7.60
C LYS A 51 -19.80 -13.86 6.37
N LYS A 52 -20.98 -14.50 6.41
CA LYS A 52 -21.95 -14.44 5.32
C LYS A 52 -22.38 -12.99 5.04
N HIS A 53 -22.78 -12.27 6.08
CA HIS A 53 -23.16 -10.86 5.98
C HIS A 53 -22.01 -9.99 5.46
N ALA A 54 -20.78 -10.21 5.92
CA ALA A 54 -19.61 -9.50 5.41
C ALA A 54 -19.36 -9.76 3.91
N LYS A 55 -19.61 -10.98 3.42
CA LYS A 55 -19.52 -11.32 1.99
C LYS A 55 -20.58 -10.55 1.19
N GLU A 56 -21.83 -10.54 1.66
CA GLU A 56 -22.95 -9.85 1.01
C GLU A 56 -22.69 -8.33 0.88
N VAL A 57 -22.17 -7.69 1.94
CA VAL A 57 -21.84 -6.26 1.92
C VAL A 57 -20.68 -5.95 0.96
N LEU A 58 -19.66 -6.82 0.91
CA LEU A 58 -18.53 -6.65 -0.01
C LEU A 58 -18.97 -6.83 -1.47
N GLU A 59 -19.81 -7.83 -1.74
CA GLU A 59 -20.36 -8.08 -3.08
C GLU A 59 -21.25 -6.94 -3.57
N ALA A 60 -22.13 -6.41 -2.70
CA ALA A 60 -22.97 -5.24 -3.01
C ALA A 60 -22.14 -3.98 -3.32
N ALA A 61 -20.95 -3.86 -2.73
CA ALA A 61 -20.00 -2.79 -3.03
C ALA A 61 -19.12 -3.08 -4.27
N GLY A 62 -19.35 -4.19 -4.99
CA GLY A 62 -18.58 -4.59 -6.17
C GLY A 62 -17.25 -5.27 -5.85
N TYR A 63 -16.99 -5.62 -4.59
CA TYR A 63 -15.83 -6.39 -4.16
C TYR A 63 -16.18 -7.88 -4.14
N SER A 64 -15.95 -8.59 -5.26
CA SER A 64 -16.03 -10.05 -5.27
C SER A 64 -14.97 -10.63 -4.33
N VAL A 65 -15.43 -11.16 -3.19
CA VAL A 65 -14.59 -11.94 -2.26
C VAL A 65 -14.43 -13.39 -2.74
N GLU A 66 -14.31 -13.57 -4.05
CA GLU A 66 -14.12 -14.87 -4.69
C GLU A 66 -12.69 -14.99 -5.20
N ASN A 67 -11.70 -14.53 -4.40
CA ASN A 67 -10.41 -15.20 -4.32
C ASN A 67 -9.60 -14.68 -3.10
N PRO A 68 -9.42 -15.47 -2.02
CA PRO A 68 -8.43 -15.16 -0.99
C PRO A 68 -6.98 -15.33 -1.49
N GLY A 69 -6.76 -15.87 -2.69
CA GLY A 69 -5.51 -15.71 -3.44
C GLY A 69 -5.65 -14.51 -4.37
N VAL A 70 -4.64 -13.67 -4.48
CA VAL A 70 -4.51 -12.85 -5.70
C VAL A 70 -4.63 -13.85 -6.87
N PRO A 71 -5.52 -13.66 -7.87
CA PRO A 71 -5.58 -14.59 -8.99
C PRO A 71 -4.16 -14.79 -9.49
N GLU A 72 -3.76 -16.04 -9.73
CA GLU A 72 -2.35 -16.39 -9.97
C GLU A 72 -1.76 -15.52 -11.09
N ASP A 73 -2.60 -15.17 -12.07
CA ASP A 73 -2.35 -14.17 -13.10
C ASP A 73 -1.96 -12.77 -12.59
N GLU A 74 -2.67 -12.23 -11.61
CA GLU A 74 -2.35 -10.92 -11.03
C GLU A 74 -1.10 -10.98 -10.15
N HIS A 75 -0.89 -12.08 -9.41
CA HIS A 75 0.35 -12.28 -8.68
C HIS A 75 1.53 -12.28 -9.65
N GLN A 76 1.41 -13.05 -10.74
CA GLN A 76 2.43 -13.13 -11.77
C GLN A 76 2.67 -11.78 -12.45
N ARG A 77 1.62 -11.03 -12.79
CA ARG A 77 1.76 -9.66 -13.32
C ARG A 77 2.55 -8.75 -12.39
N ARG A 78 2.29 -8.81 -11.08
CA ARG A 78 3.01 -8.00 -10.07
C ARG A 78 4.47 -8.44 -9.94
N VAL A 79 4.74 -9.74 -9.97
CA VAL A 79 6.11 -10.28 -9.96
C VAL A 79 6.89 -9.79 -11.18
N ILE A 80 6.32 -9.93 -12.37
CA ILE A 80 6.90 -9.45 -13.63
C ILE A 80 7.16 -7.94 -13.59
N ALA A 81 6.20 -7.15 -13.08
CA ALA A 81 6.38 -5.71 -12.91
C ALA A 81 7.54 -5.39 -11.95
N GLY A 82 7.69 -6.15 -10.87
CA GLY A 82 8.80 -6.02 -9.92
C GLY A 82 10.16 -6.29 -10.56
N TYR A 83 10.29 -7.36 -11.35
CA TYR A 83 11.53 -7.66 -12.08
C TYR A 83 11.86 -6.59 -13.13
N LYS A 84 10.86 -6.07 -13.85
CA LYS A 84 11.06 -4.94 -14.77
C LYS A 84 11.57 -3.70 -14.05
N ALA A 85 11.00 -3.38 -12.89
CA ALA A 85 11.48 -2.27 -12.08
C ALA A 85 12.93 -2.48 -11.58
N ALA A 86 13.29 -3.72 -11.23
CA ALA A 86 14.65 -4.06 -10.80
C ALA A 86 15.70 -3.78 -11.88
N LEU A 87 15.39 -4.00 -13.17
CA LEU A 87 16.30 -3.70 -14.29
C LEU A 87 16.66 -2.21 -14.38
N HIS A 88 15.72 -1.33 -14.07
CA HIS A 88 15.92 0.13 -14.14
C HIS A 88 16.43 0.74 -12.84
N ASN A 89 16.47 -0.02 -11.75
CA ASN A 89 16.86 0.51 -10.45
C ASN A 89 18.40 0.59 -10.33
N PRO A 90 18.99 1.79 -10.17
CA PRO A 90 20.44 1.95 -10.04
C PRO A 90 21.02 1.37 -8.75
N ARG A 91 20.16 1.07 -7.75
CA ARG A 91 20.57 0.43 -6.48
C ARG A 91 20.63 -1.09 -6.57
N VAL A 92 20.19 -1.69 -7.67
CA VAL A 92 20.23 -3.14 -7.89
C VAL A 92 21.56 -3.50 -8.55
N SER A 93 22.20 -4.58 -8.07
CA SER A 93 23.47 -5.05 -8.62
C SER A 93 23.31 -5.62 -10.02
N GLU A 94 24.37 -5.57 -10.83
CA GLU A 94 24.36 -6.11 -12.19
C GLU A 94 24.03 -7.61 -12.24
N ALA A 95 24.52 -8.38 -11.27
CA ALA A 95 24.17 -9.80 -11.14
C ALA A 95 22.66 -10.02 -10.89
N ALA A 96 22.04 -9.19 -10.06
CA ALA A 96 20.60 -9.27 -9.79
C ALA A 96 19.76 -8.80 -10.98
N LYS A 97 20.24 -7.80 -11.75
CA LYS A 97 19.59 -7.39 -13.00
C LYS A 97 19.66 -8.50 -14.05
N LYS A 98 20.79 -9.19 -14.19
CA LYS A 98 20.90 -10.33 -15.11
C LYS A 98 19.89 -11.42 -14.78
N HIS A 99 19.77 -11.78 -13.49
CA HIS A 99 18.77 -12.74 -13.05
C HIS A 99 17.32 -12.25 -13.31
N ALA A 100 17.06 -10.95 -13.10
CA ALA A 100 15.76 -10.37 -13.44
C ALA A 100 15.46 -10.47 -14.94
N GLU A 101 16.45 -10.26 -15.80
CA GLU A 101 16.33 -10.39 -17.26
C GLU A 101 16.04 -11.83 -17.68
N GLU A 102 16.75 -12.81 -17.11
CA GLU A 102 16.53 -14.25 -17.35
C GLU A 102 15.11 -14.65 -16.95
N TYR A 103 14.67 -14.25 -15.75
CA TYR A 103 13.31 -14.52 -15.27
C TYR A 103 12.25 -13.92 -16.20
N LEU A 104 12.44 -12.69 -16.68
CA LEU A 104 11.49 -12.04 -17.58
C LEU A 104 11.44 -12.71 -18.97
N LYS A 105 12.56 -13.22 -19.48
CA LYS A 105 12.60 -13.99 -20.75
C LYS A 105 11.84 -15.31 -20.63
N GLU A 106 12.06 -16.06 -19.55
CA GLU A 106 11.36 -17.33 -19.30
C GLU A 106 9.85 -17.15 -19.24
N HIS A 107 9.39 -16.00 -18.75
CA HIS A 107 7.97 -15.66 -18.61
C HIS A 107 7.41 -14.84 -19.79
N GLY A 108 8.15 -14.69 -20.88
CA GLY A 108 7.69 -14.02 -22.11
C GLY A 108 7.39 -12.52 -21.93
N ALA A 109 8.04 -11.88 -20.96
CA ALA A 109 7.77 -10.49 -20.57
C ALA A 109 8.86 -9.50 -21.01
N LEU A 110 9.84 -9.94 -21.80
CA LEU A 110 10.99 -9.17 -22.27
C LEU A 110 10.89 -8.83 -23.77
#